data_AF-A0A0C9UUE1-F1
#
_entry.id   AF-A0A0C9UUE1-F1
#
_cell.length_a   1.000
_cell.length_b   1.000
_cell.length_c   1.000
_cell.angle_alpha   90.00
_cell.angle_beta   90.00
_cell.angle_gamma   90.00
#
_symmetry.space_group_name_H-M   'P 1'
#
loop_
_entity.id
_entity.type
_entity.pdbx_description
1 polymer ?
#
loop_
_entity_poly.entity_id
_entity_poly.type
_entity_poly.pdbx_seq_one_letter_code
_entity_poly.pdbx_strand_id
1 'polypeptide(L)'
;MLIVRAFRRKQPTSDSDGEWISHAMTAAKITAEAAKMIPVAGPFIEGGANIFCVILEPLRQMKDNKDFRELIQNLTTFLETLQQQAISSVPHSQHFEEFQKICSDFKR
;
A
#
# COMPACT_ATOMS: atom_id res chain seq x y z
N MET A 1 18.89 -41.80 -24.86
CA MET A 1 18.11 -41.56 -23.63
C MET A 1 18.74 -40.38 -22.90
N LEU A 2 18.19 -39.17 -23.05
CA LEU A 2 18.71 -37.94 -22.44
C LEU A 2 18.15 -37.81 -21.03
N ILE A 3 19.01 -37.87 -20.02
CA ILE A 3 18.64 -37.61 -18.63
C ILE A 3 18.53 -36.10 -18.48
N VAL A 4 17.32 -35.57 -18.62
CA VAL A 4 17.00 -34.20 -18.23
C VAL A 4 17.11 -34.14 -16.71
N ARG A 5 18.21 -33.58 -16.20
CA ARG A 5 18.30 -33.19 -14.79
C ARG A 5 17.28 -32.09 -14.56
N ALA A 6 16.10 -32.47 -14.09
CA ALA A 6 15.15 -31.53 -13.54
C ALA A 6 15.86 -30.82 -12.37
N PHE A 7 16.26 -29.57 -12.58
CA PHE A 7 16.47 -28.65 -11.48
C PHE A 7 15.14 -28.57 -10.74
N ARG A 8 14.98 -29.37 -9.69
CA ARG A 8 14.00 -29.06 -8.65
C ARG A 8 14.40 -27.69 -8.14
N ARG A 9 13.73 -26.64 -8.62
CA ARG A 9 13.62 -25.39 -7.87
C ARG A 9 13.20 -25.84 -6.48
N LYS A 10 14.10 -25.73 -5.50
CA LYS A 10 13.70 -25.72 -4.10
C LYS A 10 12.71 -24.57 -4.02
N GLN A 11 11.43 -24.93 -3.94
CA GLN A 11 10.39 -24.03 -3.50
C GLN A 11 10.92 -23.46 -2.16
N PRO A 12 11.02 -22.15 -1.98
CA PRO A 12 11.31 -21.60 -0.67
C PRO A 12 10.16 -22.05 0.24
N THR A 13 10.43 -23.09 0.99
CA THR A 13 9.57 -23.54 2.08
C THR A 13 9.72 -22.51 3.18
N SER A 14 8.58 -21.93 3.58
CA SER A 14 8.40 -21.13 4.80
C SER A 14 9.24 -19.85 4.91
N ASP A 15 9.13 -18.93 3.96
CA ASP A 15 9.27 -17.52 4.35
C ASP A 15 8.03 -17.19 5.18
N SER A 16 8.26 -17.07 6.49
CA SER A 16 7.31 -16.69 7.53
C SER A 16 6.22 -15.76 7.02
N ASP A 17 4.96 -16.17 7.19
CA ASP A 17 3.78 -15.41 6.74
C ASP A 17 3.75 -13.96 7.28
N GLY A 18 4.59 -13.62 8.28
CA GLY A 18 4.78 -12.27 8.82
C GLY A 18 6.16 -11.62 8.58
N GLU A 19 7.15 -12.31 8.03
CA GLU A 19 8.48 -11.73 7.77
C GLU A 19 8.40 -10.66 6.67
N TRP A 20 7.63 -10.90 5.60
CA TRP A 20 7.48 -9.93 4.51
C TRP A 20 6.88 -8.60 4.99
N ILE A 21 5.94 -8.63 5.95
CA ILE A 21 5.32 -7.42 6.53
C ILE A 21 6.39 -6.60 7.26
N SER A 22 7.25 -7.25 8.04
CA SER A 22 8.33 -6.60 8.76
C SER A 22 9.37 -5.97 7.81
N HIS A 23 9.69 -6.65 6.70
CA HIS A 23 10.56 -6.12 5.66
C HIS A 23 9.92 -4.91 4.95
N ALA A 24 8.64 -4.99 4.61
CA ALA A 24 7.89 -3.91 3.98
C ALA A 24 7.81 -2.66 4.87
N MET A 25 7.54 -2.83 6.17
CA MET A 25 7.56 -1.72 7.14
C MET A 25 8.95 -1.09 7.23
N THR A 26 10.01 -1.89 7.22
CA THR A 26 11.39 -1.38 7.26
C THR A 26 11.72 -0.58 6.01
N ALA A 27 11.38 -1.09 4.83
CA ALA A 27 11.57 -0.40 3.56
C ALA A 27 10.80 0.93 3.52
N ALA A 28 9.56 0.95 4.01
CA ALA A 28 8.76 2.17 4.08
C ALA A 28 9.39 3.21 5.03
N LYS A 29 9.87 2.81 6.21
CA LYS A 29 10.58 3.73 7.12
C LYS A 29 11.83 4.33 6.49
N ILE A 30 12.66 3.51 5.85
CA ILE A 30 13.85 3.99 5.13
C ILE A 30 13.46 4.95 4.02
N THR A 31 12.38 4.64 3.28
CA THR A 31 11.86 5.49 2.21
C THR A 31 11.38 6.84 2.75
N ALA A 32 10.67 6.87 3.88
CA ALA A 32 10.24 8.10 4.53
C ALA A 32 11.42 8.97 4.96
N GLU A 33 12.45 8.37 5.56
CA GLU A 33 13.66 9.10 5.97
C GLU A 33 14.46 9.61 4.75
N ALA A 34 14.61 8.79 3.71
CA ALA A 34 15.29 9.19 2.49
C ALA A 34 14.55 10.31 1.74
N ALA A 35 13.20 10.31 1.80
CA ALA A 35 12.37 11.31 1.14
C ALA A 35 12.65 12.74 1.63
N LYS A 36 13.07 12.91 2.89
CA LYS A 36 13.45 14.23 3.45
C LYS A 36 14.62 14.88 2.70
N MET A 37 15.39 14.10 1.96
CA MET A 37 16.52 14.57 1.14
C MET A 37 16.10 14.98 -0.28
N ILE A 38 14.85 14.75 -0.69
CA ILE A 38 14.36 15.04 -2.04
C ILE A 38 13.61 16.38 -2.05
N PRO A 39 14.11 17.40 -2.77
CA PRO A 39 13.39 18.67 -2.91
C PRO A 39 12.05 18.49 -3.62
N VAL A 40 11.04 19.27 -3.20
CA VAL A 40 9.69 19.37 -3.79
C VAL A 40 8.83 18.08 -3.65
N ALA A 41 9.36 16.92 -4.03
CA ALA A 41 8.64 15.64 -3.98
C ALA A 41 8.75 14.93 -2.63
N GLY A 42 9.76 15.25 -1.82
CA GLY A 42 10.04 14.62 -0.52
C GLY A 42 8.83 14.51 0.41
N PRO A 43 8.07 15.60 0.67
CA PRO A 43 6.91 15.55 1.56
C PRO A 43 5.83 14.55 1.12
N PHE A 44 5.62 14.37 -0.19
CA PHE A 44 4.63 13.42 -0.70
C PHE A 44 5.09 11.97 -0.53
N ILE A 45 6.37 11.70 -0.78
CA ILE A 45 6.96 10.37 -0.63
C ILE A 45 7.01 9.99 0.87
N GLU A 46 7.39 10.93 1.73
CA GLU A 46 7.36 10.77 3.19
C GLU A 46 5.94 10.45 3.67
N GLY A 47 4.95 11.25 3.25
CA GLY A 47 3.55 11.02 3.60
C GLY A 47 3.05 9.65 3.15
N GLY A 48 3.31 9.26 1.90
CA GLY A 48 2.90 7.96 1.36
C GLY A 48 3.56 6.78 2.09
N ALA A 49 4.86 6.87 2.37
CA ALA A 49 5.59 5.84 3.09
C ALA A 49 5.12 5.69 4.55
N ASN A 50 4.76 6.80 5.21
CA ASN A 50 4.20 6.79 6.55
C ASN A 50 2.79 6.18 6.58
N ILE A 51 1.92 6.51 5.61
CA ILE A 51 0.61 5.86 5.47
C ILE A 51 0.76 4.36 5.23
N PHE A 52 1.74 3.95 4.42
CA PHE A 52 2.02 2.53 4.19
C PHE A 52 2.40 1.81 5.50
N CYS A 53 3.21 2.44 6.36
CA CYS A 53 3.51 1.90 7.70
C CYS A 53 2.25 1.74 8.57
N VAL A 54 1.36 2.74 8.57
CA VAL A 54 0.10 2.71 9.32
C VAL A 54 -0.80 1.57 8.88
N ILE A 55 -0.82 1.23 7.58
CA ILE A 55 -1.60 0.10 7.04
C ILE A 55 -0.97 -1.24 7.41
N LEU A 56 0.37 -1.35 7.35
CA LEU A 56 1.07 -2.60 7.62
C LEU A 56 1.09 -2.97 9.11
N GLU A 57 1.00 -2.00 10.02
CA GLU A 57 1.05 -2.26 11.45
C GLU A 57 -0.11 -3.15 11.98
N PRO A 58 -1.38 -2.88 11.63
CA PRO A 58 -2.48 -3.79 11.91
C PRO A 58 -2.31 -5.14 11.23
N LEU A 59 -1.90 -5.17 9.95
CA LEU A 59 -1.70 -6.41 9.19
C LEU A 59 -0.70 -7.37 9.88
N ARG A 60 0.35 -6.82 10.49
CA ARG A 60 1.34 -7.60 11.24
C ARG A 60 0.76 -8.31 12.46
N GLN A 61 -0.29 -7.77 13.06
CA GLN A 61 -0.87 -8.27 14.31
C GLN A 61 -2.05 -9.23 14.09
N MET A 62 -2.51 -9.36 12.85
CA MET A 62 -3.66 -10.21 12.51
C MET A 62 -3.32 -11.67 12.64
N LYS A 63 -4.25 -12.41 13.24
CA LYS A 63 -4.14 -13.86 13.40
C LYS A 63 -5.24 -14.60 12.65
N ASP A 64 -6.32 -13.92 12.27
CA ASP A 64 -7.42 -14.50 11.51
C ASP A 64 -8.00 -13.53 10.44
N ASN A 65 -8.91 -14.04 9.61
CA ASN A 65 -9.53 -13.31 8.50
C ASN A 65 -10.55 -12.25 8.98
N LYS A 66 -11.11 -12.39 10.19
CA LYS A 66 -12.09 -11.43 10.70
C LYS A 66 -11.39 -10.10 11.01
N ASP A 67 -10.18 -10.16 11.54
CA ASP A 67 -9.32 -8.98 11.78
C ASP A 67 -9.04 -8.23 10.47
N PHE A 68 -8.81 -8.95 9.36
CA PHE A 68 -8.57 -8.36 8.04
C PHE A 68 -9.78 -7.56 7.53
N ARG A 69 -10.99 -8.09 7.72
CA ARG A 69 -12.22 -7.38 7.34
C ARG A 69 -12.38 -6.07 8.09
N GLU A 70 -12.08 -6.07 9.39
CA GLU A 70 -12.16 -4.87 10.23
C GLU A 70 -11.14 -3.80 9.79
N LEU A 71 -9.92 -4.20 9.47
CA LEU A 71 -8.92 -3.28 8.92
C LEU A 71 -9.35 -2.68 7.58
N ILE A 72 -9.88 -3.49 6.66
CA ILE A 72 -10.34 -2.99 5.37
C ILE A 72 -11.46 -1.97 5.57
N GLN A 73 -12.40 -2.23 6.49
CA GLN A 73 -13.45 -1.28 6.84
C GLN A 73 -12.89 0.03 7.42
N ASN A 74 -11.96 -0.05 8.37
CA ASN A 74 -11.32 1.12 8.96
C ASN A 74 -10.52 1.94 7.92
N LEU A 75 -9.81 1.27 7.02
CA LEU A 75 -9.08 1.90 5.92
C LEU A 75 -10.05 2.57 4.93
N THR A 76 -11.13 1.90 4.57
CA THR A 76 -12.18 2.48 3.71
C THR A 76 -12.77 3.73 4.34
N THR A 77 -13.15 3.69 5.62
CA THR A 77 -13.68 4.86 6.33
C THR A 77 -12.67 6.00 6.39
N PHE A 78 -11.39 5.69 6.63
CA PHE A 78 -10.32 6.69 6.62
C PHE A 78 -10.18 7.36 5.24
N LEU A 79 -10.14 6.56 4.17
CA LEU A 79 -10.03 7.07 2.80
C LEU A 79 -11.26 7.89 2.38
N GLU A 80 -12.46 7.45 2.75
CA GLU A 80 -13.70 8.20 2.52
C GLU A 80 -13.69 9.55 3.26
N THR A 81 -13.20 9.56 4.51
CA THR A 81 -13.07 10.79 5.30
C THR A 81 -12.08 11.74 4.66
N LEU A 82 -10.92 11.25 4.23
CA LEU A 82 -9.93 12.05 3.51
C LEU A 82 -10.49 12.60 2.21
N GLN A 83 -11.21 11.79 1.44
CA GLN A 83 -11.85 12.21 0.20
C GLN A 83 -12.88 13.31 0.45
N GLN A 84 -13.74 13.17 1.46
CA GLN A 84 -14.72 14.19 1.83
C GLN A 84 -14.05 15.50 2.26
N GLN A 85 -12.98 15.43 3.06
CA GLN A 85 -12.23 16.60 3.49
C GLN A 85 -11.49 17.28 2.34
N ALA A 86 -10.89 16.52 1.43
CA ALA A 86 -10.24 17.03 0.23
C ALA A 86 -11.26 17.71 -0.71
N ILE A 87 -12.46 17.15 -0.87
CA ILE A 87 -13.53 17.75 -1.68
C ILE A 87 -14.06 19.04 -1.03
N SER A 88 -14.16 19.09 0.29
CA SER A 88 -14.65 20.27 1.02
C SER A 88 -13.69 21.46 1.04
N SER A 89 -12.40 21.24 0.77
CA SER A 89 -11.34 22.25 0.82
C SER A 89 -10.94 22.81 -0.55
N VAL A 90 -11.56 22.32 -1.63
CA VAL A 90 -11.24 22.70 -3.01
C VAL A 90 -12.40 23.56 -3.56
N PRO A 91 -12.15 24.82 -3.98
CA PRO A 91 -13.11 25.57 -4.77
C PRO A 91 -13.44 24.75 -6.03
N HIS A 92 -14.71 24.45 -6.24
CA HIS A 92 -15.18 23.73 -7.41
C HIS A 92 -14.67 24.37 -8.70
N SER A 93 -13.70 23.75 -9.37
CA SER A 93 -13.63 23.70 -10.83
C SER A 93 -12.39 22.92 -11.32
N GLN A 94 -12.65 21.97 -12.21
CA GLN A 94 -11.78 21.47 -13.31
C GLN A 94 -10.89 20.22 -13.15
N HIS A 95 -10.66 19.63 -11.97
CA HIS A 95 -9.68 18.52 -11.89
C HIS A 95 -10.24 17.08 -11.83
N PHE A 96 -11.56 16.89 -11.90
CA PHE A 96 -12.20 15.57 -11.68
C PHE A 96 -12.49 14.77 -12.97
N GLU A 97 -12.56 15.42 -14.14
CA GLU A 97 -12.89 14.76 -15.41
C GLU A 97 -11.79 13.79 -15.87
N GLU A 98 -10.52 14.18 -15.72
CA GLU A 98 -9.39 13.37 -16.15
C GLU A 98 -9.24 12.11 -15.28
N PHE A 99 -9.52 12.24 -13.97
CA PHE A 99 -9.52 11.12 -13.04
C PHE A 99 -10.72 10.18 -13.27
N GLN A 100 -11.92 10.71 -13.53
CA GLN A 100 -13.09 9.89 -13.90
C GLN A 100 -12.84 9.07 -15.17
N LYS A 101 -12.16 9.66 -16.16
CA LYS A 101 -11.81 8.98 -17.41
C LYS A 101 -10.85 7.80 -17.18
N ILE A 102 -9.86 7.98 -16.31
CA ILE A 102 -8.94 6.89 -15.94
C ILE A 102 -9.72 5.77 -15.23
N CYS A 103 -10.65 6.10 -14.34
CA CYS A 103 -11.43 5.11 -13.61
C CYS A 103 -12.46 4.35 -14.48
N SER A 104 -12.96 4.94 -15.56
CA SER A 104 -13.89 4.26 -16.48
C SER A 104 -13.28 3.05 -17.19
N ASP A 105 -11.97 3.03 -17.41
CA ASP A 105 -11.29 1.92 -18.08
C ASP A 105 -11.29 0.63 -17.24
N PHE A 106 -11.58 0.74 -15.94
CA PHE A 106 -11.61 -0.37 -14.99
C PHE A 106 -13.00 -0.96 -14.74
N LYS A 107 -14.07 -0.40 -15.33
CA LYS A 107 -15.46 -0.89 -15.15
C LYS A 107 -15.82 -2.12 -16.00
N ARG A 108 -14.85 -2.95 -16.36
CA ARG A 108 -15.09 -4.18 -17.13
C ARG A 108 -15.52 -5.35 -16.24
#